data_AF-A0A1F4DU24-F1
#
_entry.id   AF-A0A1F4DU24-F1
#
_cell.length_a   1.000
_cell.length_b   1.000
_cell.length_c   1.000
_cell.angle_alpha   90.00
_cell.angle_beta   90.00
_cell.angle_gamma   90.00
#
_symmetry.space_group_name_H-M   'P 1'
#
loop_
_entity.id
_entity.type
_entity.pdbx_description
1 polymer ?
#
loop_
_entity_poly.entity_id
_entity_poly.type
_entity_poly.pdbx_seq_one_letter_code
_entity_poly.pdbx_strand_id
1 'polypeptide(L)'
;MQLTDAGFLRKLRAIVSDSHRVVLTKHAKQRMKQRRINQRQLMECLRKGRIYEPAHLTIQGDWKATLEHQYAGDVVRAAVAIERQEDGEVAVVVTVMG
;
A
#
# COMPACT_ATOMS: atom_id res chain seq x y z
N MET A 1 20.08 -6.89 -4.50
CA MET A 1 19.02 -7.89 -4.72
C MET A 1 17.74 -7.14 -5.08
N GLN A 2 17.21 -7.30 -6.29
CA GLN A 2 15.96 -6.65 -6.71
C GLN A 2 14.80 -7.32 -5.98
N LEU A 3 13.87 -6.53 -5.42
CA LEU A 3 12.69 -7.08 -4.74
C LEU A 3 11.68 -7.49 -5.81
N THR A 4 11.33 -8.78 -5.85
CA THR A 4 10.27 -9.28 -6.74
C THR A 4 8.90 -8.87 -6.22
N ASP A 5 7.87 -8.89 -7.06
CA ASP A 5 6.48 -8.65 -6.64
C ASP A 5 6.05 -9.55 -5.47
N ALA A 6 6.42 -10.83 -5.51
CA ALA A 6 6.15 -11.76 -4.42
C ALA A 6 6.91 -11.38 -3.13
N GLY A 7 8.16 -10.95 -3.26
CA GLY A 7 8.97 -10.45 -2.14
C GLY A 7 8.39 -9.17 -1.53
N PHE A 8 7.93 -8.25 -2.38
CA PHE A 8 7.26 -7.01 -1.98
C PHE A 8 5.98 -7.32 -1.21
N LEU A 9 5.10 -8.16 -1.76
CA LEU A 9 3.86 -8.56 -1.09
C LEU A 9 4.12 -9.22 0.27
N ARG A 10 5.10 -10.13 0.35
CA ARG A 10 5.46 -10.77 1.62
C ARG A 10 5.89 -9.74 2.67
N LYS A 11 6.76 -8.79 2.28
CA LYS A 11 7.25 -7.75 3.19
C LYS A 11 6.13 -6.78 3.60
N LEU A 12 5.36 -6.28 2.63
CA LEU A 12 4.21 -5.41 2.88
C LEU A 12 3.22 -6.04 3.86
N ARG A 13 2.85 -7.32 3.64
CA ARG A 13 1.87 -8.02 4.49
C ARG A 13 2.39 -8.25 5.90
N ALA A 14 3.71 -8.44 6.08
CA ALA A 14 4.32 -8.48 7.41
C ALA A 14 4.18 -7.12 8.12
N ILE A 15 4.44 -6.01 7.43
CA ILE A 15 4.27 -4.65 7.98
C ILE A 15 2.80 -4.38 8.34
N VAL A 16 1.89 -4.66 7.41
CA VAL A 16 0.43 -4.38 7.52
C VAL A 16 -0.28 -5.27 8.57
N SER A 17 0.39 -6.31 9.06
CA SER A 17 -0.09 -7.09 10.21
C SER A 17 -0.23 -6.23 11.47
N ASP A 18 0.60 -5.18 11.59
CA ASP A 18 0.44 -4.11 12.54
C ASP A 18 -0.07 -2.84 11.83
N SER A 19 -1.33 -2.49 12.08
CA SER A 19 -1.93 -1.31 11.45
C SER A 19 -1.28 0.01 11.85
N HIS A 20 -0.54 0.08 12.96
CA HIS A 20 0.20 1.27 13.36
C HIS A 20 1.39 1.55 12.44
N ARG A 21 1.91 0.53 11.74
CA ARG A 21 2.96 0.68 10.72
C ARG A 21 2.42 1.02 9.33
N VAL A 22 1.14 1.35 9.20
CA VAL A 22 0.54 1.85 7.96
C VAL A 22 0.31 3.35 8.05
N VAL A 23 1.10 4.11 7.29
CA VAL A 23 1.05 5.57 7.29
C VAL A 23 0.27 6.05 6.07
N LEU A 24 -0.75 6.87 6.28
CA LEU A 24 -1.52 7.48 5.20
C LEU A 24 -1.04 8.90 4.95
N THR A 25 -0.53 9.17 3.76
CA THR A 25 -0.18 10.55 3.36
C THR A 25 -1.43 11.44 3.32
N LYS A 26 -1.23 12.77 3.39
CA LYS A 26 -2.33 13.74 3.20
C LYS A 26 -3.04 13.52 1.86
N HIS A 27 -2.28 13.24 0.80
CA HIS A 27 -2.81 12.95 -0.52
C HIS A 27 -3.68 11.70 -0.52
N ALA A 28 -3.22 10.58 0.04
CA ALA A 28 -4.01 9.36 0.16
C ALA A 28 -5.32 9.57 0.94
N LYS A 29 -5.27 10.25 2.09
CA LYS A 29 -6.46 10.57 2.89
C LYS A 29 -7.49 11.38 2.11
N GLN A 30 -7.03 12.36 1.30
CA GLN A 30 -7.92 13.15 0.45
C GLN A 30 -8.56 12.30 -0.64
N ARG A 31 -7.79 11.41 -1.28
CA ARG A 31 -8.30 10.50 -2.31
C ARG A 31 -9.32 9.50 -1.76
N MET A 32 -9.07 8.95 -0.58
CA MET A 32 -10.02 8.08 0.13
C MET A 32 -11.37 8.78 0.33
N LYS A 33 -11.36 10.03 0.82
CA LYS A 33 -12.59 10.83 0.99
C LYS A 33 -13.33 11.05 -0.33
N GLN A 34 -12.61 11.43 -1.39
CA GLN A 34 -13.19 11.67 -2.73
C GLN A 34 -13.83 10.40 -3.33
N ARG A 35 -13.25 9.23 -3.04
CA ARG A 35 -13.68 7.94 -3.58
C ARG A 35 -14.57 7.14 -2.64
N ARG A 36 -14.91 7.70 -1.47
CA ARG A 36 -15.67 7.01 -0.41
C ARG A 36 -15.04 5.69 0.05
N ILE A 37 -13.72 5.57 -0.10
CA ILE A 37 -12.97 4.39 0.33
C ILE A 37 -12.63 4.57 1.81
N ASN A 38 -13.10 3.65 2.65
CA ASN A 38 -12.82 3.69 4.08
C ASN A 38 -11.52 2.94 4.44
N GLN A 39 -11.08 3.07 5.69
CA GLN A 39 -9.84 2.42 6.16
C GLN A 39 -9.91 0.89 6.09
N ARG A 40 -11.07 0.27 6.32
CA ARG A 40 -11.23 -1.19 6.24
C ARG A 40 -10.99 -1.69 4.82
N GLN A 41 -11.58 -1.04 3.83
CA GLN A 41 -11.37 -1.32 2.41
C GLN A 41 -9.90 -1.21 2.00
N LEU A 42 -9.23 -0.14 2.43
CA LEU A 42 -7.80 0.03 2.18
C LEU A 42 -6.96 -1.07 2.83
N MET A 43 -7.20 -1.38 4.11
CA MET A 43 -6.45 -2.41 4.83
C MET A 43 -6.65 -3.80 4.21
N GLU A 44 -7.86 -4.14 3.77
CA GLU A 44 -8.12 -5.39 3.05
C GLU A 44 -7.39 -5.43 1.70
N CYS A 45 -7.32 -4.31 0.99
CA CYS A 45 -6.51 -4.20 -0.23
C CYS A 45 -5.02 -4.43 0.05
N LEU A 46 -4.45 -3.84 1.10
CA LEU A 46 -3.05 -4.05 1.45
C LEU A 46 -2.76 -5.50 1.90
N ARG A 47 -3.70 -6.14 2.61
CA ARG A 47 -3.54 -7.53 3.10
C ARG A 47 -3.72 -8.58 2.01
N LYS A 48 -4.72 -8.42 1.15
CA LYS A 48 -5.22 -9.47 0.23
C LYS A 48 -5.11 -9.10 -1.24
N GLY A 49 -4.80 -7.84 -1.54
CA GLY A 49 -4.68 -7.36 -2.91
C GLY A 49 -3.55 -8.04 -3.68
N ARG A 50 -3.72 -8.03 -4.99
CA ARG A 50 -2.71 -8.45 -5.98
C ARG A 50 -1.95 -7.23 -6.48
N ILE A 51 -0.74 -7.43 -6.98
CA ILE A 51 -0.01 -6.39 -7.70
C ILE A 51 -0.77 -6.00 -8.97
N TYR A 52 -1.01 -4.71 -9.14
CA TYR A 52 -1.58 -4.08 -10.33
C TYR A 52 -0.50 -3.34 -11.13
N GLU A 53 0.35 -2.55 -10.45
CA GLU A 53 1.59 -2.02 -11.02
C GLU A 53 2.79 -2.64 -10.30
N PRO A 54 3.76 -3.22 -11.04
CA PRO A 54 4.88 -3.96 -10.46
C PRO A 54 5.69 -3.18 -9.43
N ALA A 55 6.29 -3.94 -8.51
CA ALA A 55 7.23 -3.40 -7.55
C ALA A 55 8.45 -2.82 -8.27
N HIS A 56 8.78 -1.57 -7.95
CA HIS A 56 9.94 -0.87 -8.50
C HIS A 56 10.60 0.01 -7.44
N LEU A 57 11.88 0.32 -7.66
CA LEU A 57 12.59 1.32 -6.88
C LEU A 57 12.16 2.72 -7.34
N THR A 58 11.86 3.57 -6.37
CA THR A 58 11.67 5.00 -6.60
C THR A 58 13.02 5.71 -6.70
N ILE A 59 13.01 6.96 -7.18
CA ILE A 59 14.19 7.85 -7.17
C ILE A 59 14.75 8.10 -5.76
N GLN A 60 13.94 7.89 -4.72
CA GLN A 60 14.32 8.04 -3.31
C GLN A 60 14.94 6.75 -2.73
N GLY A 61 14.93 5.65 -3.49
CA GLY A 61 15.46 4.37 -3.06
C GLY A 61 14.44 3.45 -2.36
N ASP A 62 13.22 3.92 -2.14
CA ASP A 62 12.15 3.11 -1.56
C ASP A 62 11.53 2.17 -2.60
N TRP A 63 11.05 1.02 -2.13
CA TRP A 63 10.28 0.10 -2.96
C TRP A 63 8.82 0.51 -2.98
N LYS A 64 8.22 0.60 -4.17
CA LYS A 64 6.82 0.97 -4.36
C LYS A 64 6.12 0.01 -5.30
N ALA A 65 4.85 -0.28 -5.04
CA ALA A 65 3.96 -0.96 -5.96
C ALA A 65 2.53 -0.40 -5.84
N THR A 66 1.68 -0.70 -6.82
CA THR A 66 0.23 -0.48 -6.71
C THR A 66 -0.48 -1.82 -6.55
N LEU A 67 -1.30 -1.96 -5.50
CA LEU A 67 -2.16 -3.12 -5.31
C LEU A 67 -3.57 -2.86 -5.80
N GLU A 68 -4.29 -3.93 -6.15
CA GLU A 68 -5.72 -3.93 -6.43
C GLU A 68 -6.43 -5.02 -5.63
N HIS A 69 -7.59 -4.70 -5.06
CA HIS A 69 -8.49 -5.65 -4.42
C HIS A 69 -9.95 -5.25 -4.61
N GLN A 70 -10.80 -6.22 -4.94
CA GLN A 70 -12.24 -6.02 -4.94
C GLN A 70 -12.79 -6.25 -3.53
N TYR A 71 -13.51 -5.27 -2.99
CA TYR A 71 -14.10 -5.35 -1.67
C TYR A 71 -15.47 -4.65 -1.63
N ALA A 72 -16.51 -5.39 -1.21
CA ALA A 72 -17.87 -4.88 -1.10
C ALA A 72 -18.43 -4.22 -2.39
N GLY A 73 -18.03 -4.73 -3.56
CA GLY A 73 -18.46 -4.21 -4.86
C GLY A 73 -17.57 -3.09 -5.42
N ASP A 74 -16.65 -2.54 -4.62
CA ASP A 74 -15.70 -1.52 -5.05
C ASP A 74 -14.36 -2.16 -5.46
N VAL A 75 -13.72 -1.60 -6.49
CA VAL A 75 -12.33 -1.89 -6.82
C VAL A 75 -11.45 -0.89 -6.08
N VAL A 76 -10.66 -1.35 -5.11
CA VAL A 76 -9.72 -0.50 -4.37
C VAL A 76 -8.34 -0.70 -4.95
N ARG A 77 -7.73 0.38 -5.44
CA ARG A 77 -6.32 0.40 -5.83
C ARG A 77 -5.51 1.31 -4.91
N ALA A 78 -4.38 0.83 -4.41
CA ALA A 78 -3.55 1.58 -3.48
C ALA A 78 -2.08 1.54 -3.90
N ALA A 79 -1.50 2.71 -4.17
CA ALA A 79 -0.07 2.86 -4.36
C ALA A 79 0.60 2.96 -2.98
N VAL A 80 1.50 2.03 -2.68
CA VAL A 80 2.16 1.91 -1.38
C VAL A 80 3.67 1.80 -1.56
N ALA A 81 4.40 2.58 -0.77
CA ALA A 81 5.85 2.50 -0.61
C ALA A 81 6.19 1.77 0.70
N ILE A 82 7.28 1.01 0.70
CA ILE A 82 7.88 0.49 1.93
C ILE A 82 9.09 1.37 2.23
N GLU A 83 8.98 2.13 3.30
CA GLU A 83 10.00 3.08 3.75
C GLU A 83 10.67 2.54 5.02
N ARG A 84 11.99 2.74 5.13
CA ARG A 84 12.73 2.38 6.34
C ARG A 84 12.82 3.59 7.26
N GLN A 85 12.34 3.43 8.48
CA GLN A 85 12.43 4.42 9.55
C GLN A 85 13.33 3.90 10.69
N GLU A 86 13.56 4.74 11.70
CA GLU A 86 14.41 4.40 12.86
C GLU A 86 13.89 3.19 13.65
N ASP A 87 12.55 3.05 13.76
CA ASP A 87 11.86 1.97 14.46
C ASP A 87 11.49 0.77 13.56
N GLY A 88 12.02 0.76 12.34
CA GLY A 88 11.85 -0.30 11.35
C GLY A 88 11.07 0.14 10.12
N GLU A 89 10.51 -0.83 9.39
CA GLU A 89 9.84 -0.54 8.12
C GLU A 89 8.37 -0.19 8.34
N VAL A 90 7.88 0.75 7.53
CA VAL A 90 6.48 1.15 7.47
C VAL A 90 5.94 1.07 6.04
N ALA A 91 4.63 0.91 5.91
CA ALA A 91 3.92 0.93 4.65
C ALA A 91 3.27 2.31 4.48
N VAL A 92 3.83 3.13 3.59
CA VAL A 92 3.32 4.47 3.31
C VAL A 92 2.38 4.43 2.12
N VAL A 93 1.09 4.65 2.37
CA VAL A 93 0.08 4.75 1.32
C VAL A 93 0.16 6.15 0.71
N VAL A 94 0.63 6.19 -0.53
CA VAL A 94 0.86 7.42 -1.29
C VAL A 94 -0.45 7.91 -1.90
N THR A 95 -1.17 7.01 -2.58
CA THR A 95 -2.39 7.34 -3.33
C THR A 95 -3.39 6.18 -3.23
N VAL A 96 -4.68 6.51 -3.19
CA VAL A 96 -5.77 5.55 -3.35
C VAL A 96 -6.59 5.91 -4.59
N MET A 97 -6.98 4.91 -5.34
CA MET A 97 -7.79 4.98 -6.54
C MET A 97 -8.98 4.03 -6.38
N GLY A 98 -10.11 4.41 -6.97
CA GLY A 98 -11.34 3.62 -7.06
C GLY A 98 -11.94 3.81 -8.43
#